data_AF-A0A0F7PYC3-F1
#
_entry.id   AF-A0A0F7PYC3-F1
#
_cell.length_a   1.000
_cell.length_b   1.000
_cell.length_c   1.000
_cell.angle_alpha   90.00
_cell.angle_beta   90.00
_cell.angle_gamma   90.00
#
_symmetry.space_group_name_H-M   'P 1'
#
loop_
_entity.id
_entity.type
_entity.pdbx_description
1 polymer ?
#
loop_
_entity_poly.entity_id
_entity_poly.type
_entity_poly.pdbx_seq_one_letter_code
_entity_poly.pdbx_strand_id
1 'polypeptide(L)'
;MYLNSTCQYKYRIKMHIKGIKKMTIYERIKELARVKKISIRELEKQLGFSNGTIRNWINSTNSQSLEKVANYFNVSTDYLLGRTEKKHYYDLTKKDEKDIGIQVDKILNDMTGDVSFYGEPMTKEDKEKLRASLEVAVRVSMIEAKKKFTPKKYRGGNHDNRKDNQ
;
A
#
# COMPACT_ATOMS: atom_id res chain seq x y z
N MET A 1 8.60 -17.39 -6.21
CA MET A 1 7.85 -17.02 -4.98
C MET A 1 6.64 -16.15 -5.32
N TYR A 2 5.54 -16.73 -5.86
CA TYR A 2 4.30 -16.00 -6.19
C TYR A 2 3.08 -16.83 -5.79
N LEU A 3 2.72 -16.85 -4.51
CA LEU A 3 1.53 -17.59 -4.02
C LEU A 3 0.70 -16.82 -2.98
N ASN A 4 0.76 -15.48 -2.94
CA ASN A 4 -0.01 -14.68 -1.98
C ASN A 4 -1.26 -13.99 -2.57
N SER A 5 -1.35 -13.78 -3.89
CA SER A 5 -2.49 -13.08 -4.51
C SER A 5 -3.74 -13.95 -4.67
N THR A 6 -3.59 -15.23 -5.00
CA THR A 6 -4.72 -16.14 -5.25
C THR A 6 -5.45 -16.53 -3.95
N CYS A 7 -4.71 -16.63 -2.83
CA CYS A 7 -5.28 -16.93 -1.52
C CYS A 7 -6.13 -15.75 -1.01
N GLN A 8 -5.63 -14.51 -1.11
CA GLN A 8 -6.40 -13.32 -0.73
C GLN A 8 -7.68 -13.18 -1.56
N TYR A 9 -7.63 -13.47 -2.87
CA TYR A 9 -8.81 -13.45 -3.76
C TYR A 9 -9.85 -14.54 -3.42
N LYS A 10 -9.43 -15.78 -3.17
CA LYS A 10 -10.34 -16.89 -2.83
C LYS A 10 -11.12 -16.64 -1.54
N TYR A 11 -10.50 -16.02 -0.53
CA TYR A 11 -11.19 -15.67 0.72
C TYR A 11 -12.16 -14.49 0.54
N ARG A 12 -11.78 -13.47 -0.25
CA ARG A 12 -12.63 -12.33 -0.57
C ARG A 12 -13.93 -12.74 -1.28
N ILE A 13 -13.86 -13.72 -2.19
CA ILE A 13 -15.02 -14.32 -2.85
C ILE A 13 -15.90 -15.08 -1.86
N LYS A 14 -15.31 -15.88 -0.95
CA LYS A 14 -16.06 -16.59 0.11
C LYS A 14 -16.78 -15.64 1.08
N MET A 15 -16.25 -14.44 1.33
CA MET A 15 -16.88 -13.42 2.19
C MET A 15 -18.02 -12.68 1.48
N HIS A 16 -17.89 -12.35 0.19
CA HIS A 16 -18.96 -11.69 -0.59
C HIS A 16 -20.22 -12.56 -0.74
N ILE A 17 -20.10 -13.88 -0.69
CA ILE A 17 -21.25 -14.81 -0.81
C ILE A 17 -22.08 -14.87 0.50
N LYS A 18 -21.54 -14.43 1.64
CA LYS A 18 -22.22 -14.50 2.96
C LYS A 18 -22.70 -13.13 3.46
N GLY A 19 -23.49 -12.42 2.67
CA GLY A 19 -24.19 -11.20 3.09
C GLY A 19 -23.25 -10.00 3.37
N ILE A 20 -23.70 -8.80 3.03
CA ILE A 20 -22.92 -7.57 3.13
C ILE A 20 -22.78 -7.19 4.61
N LYS A 21 -21.87 -7.85 5.34
CA LYS A 21 -21.47 -7.42 6.67
C LYS A 21 -20.37 -6.38 6.49
N LYS A 22 -20.65 -5.13 6.84
CA LYS A 22 -19.65 -4.06 6.87
C LYS A 22 -18.47 -4.52 7.73
N MET A 23 -17.29 -4.66 7.12
CA MET A 23 -16.10 -5.10 7.86
C MET A 23 -15.79 -4.13 9.00
N THR A 24 -15.70 -4.69 10.20
CA THR A 24 -15.34 -3.99 11.43
C THR A 24 -13.83 -3.75 11.51
N ILE A 25 -13.41 -2.85 12.40
CA ILE A 25 -11.98 -2.59 12.66
C ILE A 25 -11.29 -3.91 13.09
N TYR A 26 -11.92 -4.68 13.98
CA TYR A 26 -11.44 -5.98 14.42
C TYR A 26 -11.22 -6.96 13.26
N GLU A 27 -12.17 -7.06 12.32
CA GLU A 27 -12.05 -7.98 11.19
C GLU A 27 -10.87 -7.60 10.29
N ARG A 28 -10.66 -6.30 10.02
CA ARG A 28 -9.48 -5.82 9.27
C ARG A 28 -8.17 -6.14 9.98
N ILE A 29 -8.09 -5.91 11.30
CA ILE A 29 -6.89 -6.25 12.08
C ILE A 29 -6.63 -7.76 12.07
N LYS A 30 -7.70 -8.58 12.17
CA LYS A 30 -7.60 -10.04 12.10
C LYS A 30 -7.07 -10.52 10.75
N GLU A 31 -7.45 -9.87 9.66
CA GLU A 31 -6.91 -10.17 8.34
C GLU A 31 -5.41 -9.83 8.24
N LEU A 32 -5.01 -8.65 8.74
CA LEU A 32 -3.60 -8.25 8.77
C LEU A 32 -2.76 -9.19 9.64
N ALA A 33 -3.25 -9.58 10.81
CA ALA A 33 -2.61 -10.54 11.70
C ALA A 33 -2.46 -11.92 11.04
N ARG A 34 -3.48 -12.38 10.30
CA ARG A 34 -3.40 -13.64 9.53
C ARG A 34 -2.33 -13.59 8.46
N VAL A 35 -2.19 -12.46 7.74
CA VAL A 35 -1.15 -12.29 6.71
C VAL A 35 0.25 -12.30 7.35
N LYS A 36 0.42 -11.67 8.53
CA LYS A 36 1.67 -11.72 9.30
C LYS A 36 1.89 -13.01 10.09
N LYS A 37 0.93 -13.95 10.07
CA LYS A 37 0.95 -15.22 10.83
C LYS A 37 1.10 -15.05 12.34
N ILE A 38 0.54 -13.98 12.90
CA ILE A 38 0.52 -13.72 14.35
C ILE A 38 -0.90 -13.86 14.91
N SER A 39 -1.01 -14.19 16.19
CA SER A 39 -2.30 -14.20 16.88
C SER A 39 -2.69 -12.79 17.36
N ILE A 40 -4.00 -12.53 17.54
CA ILE A 40 -4.45 -11.25 18.12
C ILE A 40 -3.92 -11.05 19.54
N ARG A 41 -3.83 -12.12 20.33
CA ARG A 41 -3.25 -12.06 21.68
C ARG A 41 -1.78 -11.66 21.67
N GLU A 42 -1.03 -12.18 20.71
CA GLU A 42 0.38 -11.83 20.52
C GLU A 42 0.54 -10.39 20.06
N LEU A 43 -0.31 -9.92 19.14
CA LEU A 43 -0.38 -8.52 18.74
C LEU A 43 -0.67 -7.61 19.95
N GLU A 44 -1.67 -7.95 20.77
CA GLU A 44 -2.00 -7.22 22.00
C GLU A 44 -0.79 -7.17 22.96
N LYS A 45 -0.11 -8.30 23.16
CA LYS A 45 1.10 -8.38 23.98
C LYS A 45 2.22 -7.49 23.44
N GLN A 46 2.48 -7.52 22.14
CA GLN A 46 3.54 -6.71 21.51
C GLN A 46 3.25 -5.21 21.56
N LEU A 47 1.96 -4.82 21.54
CA LEU A 47 1.55 -3.41 21.60
C LEU A 47 1.28 -2.89 23.02
N GLY A 48 1.39 -3.76 24.03
CA GLY A 48 1.12 -3.43 25.42
C GLY A 48 -0.37 -3.21 25.71
N PHE A 49 -1.26 -3.89 25.00
CA PHE A 49 -2.70 -3.85 25.26
C PHE A 49 -3.14 -4.97 26.21
N SER A 50 -4.19 -4.69 27.00
CA SER A 50 -4.87 -5.72 27.78
C SER A 50 -5.49 -6.78 26.87
N ASN A 51 -5.52 -8.03 27.34
CA ASN A 51 -6.07 -9.15 26.59
C ASN A 51 -7.54 -8.91 26.21
N GLY A 52 -7.87 -9.07 24.93
CA GLY A 52 -9.22 -8.88 24.40
C GLY A 52 -9.59 -7.44 24.06
N THR A 53 -8.69 -6.47 24.24
CA THR A 53 -8.93 -5.06 23.90
C THR A 53 -9.32 -4.89 22.44
N ILE A 54 -8.56 -5.50 21.52
CA ILE A 54 -8.76 -5.34 20.07
C ILE A 54 -10.08 -5.97 19.62
N ARG A 55 -10.54 -7.03 20.32
CA ARG A 55 -11.79 -7.72 20.02
C ARG A 55 -13.02 -6.81 20.11
N ASN A 56 -12.96 -5.80 20.98
CA ASN A 56 -14.05 -4.85 21.21
C ASN A 56 -14.10 -3.72 20.16
N TRP A 57 -13.13 -3.65 19.24
CA TRP A 57 -13.05 -2.59 18.24
C TRP A 57 -13.96 -2.91 17.05
N ILE A 58 -15.22 -2.53 17.17
CA ILE A 58 -16.22 -2.72 16.11
C ILE A 58 -16.25 -1.50 15.20
N ASN A 59 -16.67 -0.36 15.75
CA ASN A 59 -16.89 0.90 15.00
C ASN A 59 -15.92 2.03 15.38
N SER A 60 -15.33 1.98 16.58
CA SER A 60 -14.45 3.03 17.08
C SER A 60 -13.49 2.47 18.13
N THR A 61 -12.41 3.23 18.37
CA THR A 61 -11.43 2.99 19.42
C THR A 61 -10.67 4.29 19.70
N ASN A 62 -9.81 4.31 20.71
CA ASN A 62 -8.91 5.43 20.98
C ASN A 62 -7.93 5.63 19.79
N SER A 63 -7.78 6.87 19.34
CA SER A 63 -6.85 7.27 18.29
C SER A 63 -5.43 6.75 18.53
N GLN A 64 -4.93 6.84 19.77
CA GLN A 64 -3.58 6.39 20.11
C GLN A 64 -3.40 4.87 19.92
N SER A 65 -4.39 4.08 20.33
CA SER A 65 -4.35 2.63 20.17
C SER A 65 -4.48 2.23 18.70
N LEU A 66 -5.33 2.94 17.95
CA LEU A 66 -5.48 2.73 16.50
C LEU A 66 -4.17 3.02 15.76
N GLU A 67 -3.52 4.13 16.10
CA GLU A 67 -2.23 4.53 15.52
C GLU A 67 -1.14 3.50 15.80
N LYS A 68 -1.05 2.96 17.01
CA LYS A 68 -0.12 1.87 17.34
C LYS A 68 -0.30 0.65 16.45
N VAL A 69 -1.55 0.22 16.23
CA VAL A 69 -1.85 -0.92 15.35
C VAL A 69 -1.55 -0.59 13.89
N ALA A 70 -1.92 0.62 13.44
CA ALA A 70 -1.65 1.09 12.09
C ALA A 70 -0.15 1.11 11.79
N ASN A 71 0.66 1.65 12.71
CA ASN A 71 2.11 1.68 12.61
C ASN A 71 2.72 0.28 12.61
N TYR A 72 2.23 -0.62 13.47
CA TYR A 72 2.71 -2.00 13.54
C TYR A 72 2.52 -2.76 12.23
N PHE A 73 1.35 -2.62 11.59
CA PHE A 73 1.07 -3.26 10.31
C PHE A 73 1.55 -2.45 9.10
N ASN A 74 2.11 -1.26 9.33
CA ASN A 74 2.45 -0.30 8.30
C ASN A 74 1.26 -0.04 7.37
N VAL A 75 0.16 0.44 7.92
CA VAL A 75 -1.07 0.82 7.19
C VAL A 75 -1.58 2.17 7.72
N SER A 76 -2.53 2.77 7.03
CA SER A 76 -3.21 4.00 7.45
C SER A 76 -4.29 3.71 8.48
N THR A 77 -4.58 4.69 9.34
CA THR A 77 -5.72 4.60 10.26
C THR A 77 -7.04 4.59 9.49
N ASP A 78 -7.13 5.33 8.38
CA ASP A 78 -8.31 5.32 7.50
C ASP A 78 -8.58 3.94 6.89
N TYR A 79 -7.53 3.15 6.61
CA TYR A 79 -7.67 1.75 6.21
C TYR A 79 -8.30 0.92 7.33
N LEU A 80 -7.81 1.03 8.56
CA LEU A 80 -8.35 0.27 9.68
C LEU A 80 -9.81 0.65 10.01
N LEU A 81 -10.17 1.92 9.81
CA LEU A 81 -11.54 2.42 9.98
C LEU A 81 -12.46 2.07 8.79
N GLY A 82 -11.93 1.52 7.71
CA GLY A 82 -12.69 1.19 6.51
C GLY A 82 -13.20 2.39 5.72
N ARG A 83 -12.55 3.55 5.86
CA ARG A 83 -12.81 4.74 5.04
C ARG A 83 -12.16 4.61 3.66
N THR A 84 -11.12 3.80 3.55
CA THR A 84 -10.41 3.53 2.30
C THR A 84 -9.92 2.08 2.24
N GLU A 85 -9.76 1.59 1.01
CA GLU A 85 -9.09 0.31 0.73
C GLU A 85 -7.58 0.47 0.52
N LYS A 86 -7.08 1.71 0.47
CA LYS A 86 -5.64 1.99 0.38
C LYS A 86 -4.96 1.66 1.69
N LYS A 87 -3.92 0.82 1.66
CA LYS A 87 -3.16 0.50 2.87
C LYS A 87 -2.32 1.69 3.28
N HIS A 88 -1.66 2.36 2.34
CA HIS A 88 -0.93 3.60 2.57
C HIS A 88 -1.60 4.79 1.87
N TYR A 89 -1.42 6.00 2.41
CA TYR A 89 -1.91 7.22 1.75
C TYR A 89 -1.28 7.47 0.38
N TYR A 90 -0.03 7.02 0.20
CA TYR A 90 0.73 7.13 -1.04
C TYR A 90 0.58 5.93 -1.98
N ASP A 91 -0.26 4.95 -1.65
CA ASP A 91 -0.55 3.85 -2.57
C ASP A 91 -1.21 4.38 -3.84
N LEU A 92 -0.73 3.86 -4.97
CA LEU A 92 -1.25 4.20 -6.29
C LEU A 92 -2.67 3.68 -6.46
N THR A 93 -3.49 4.53 -7.06
CA THR A 93 -4.86 4.20 -7.46
C THR A 93 -4.89 3.76 -8.91
N LYS A 94 -6.03 3.20 -9.32
CA LYS A 94 -6.29 2.92 -10.75
C LYS A 94 -6.15 4.17 -11.62
N LYS A 95 -6.48 5.35 -11.08
CA LYS A 95 -6.29 6.62 -11.78
C LYS A 95 -4.80 6.91 -11.94
N ASP A 96 -4.02 6.76 -10.86
CA ASP A 96 -2.57 6.99 -10.91
C ASP A 96 -1.87 6.04 -11.91
N GLU A 97 -2.26 4.76 -11.96
CA GLU A 97 -1.72 3.80 -12.95
C GLU A 97 -2.05 4.22 -14.39
N LYS A 98 -3.25 4.76 -14.64
CA LYS A 98 -3.61 5.31 -15.95
C LYS A 98 -2.75 6.53 -16.29
N ASP A 99 -2.57 7.43 -15.33
CA ASP A 99 -1.78 8.65 -15.51
C ASP A 99 -0.29 8.31 -15.76
N ILE A 100 0.26 7.29 -15.09
CA ILE A 100 1.60 6.73 -15.35
C ILE A 100 1.72 6.26 -16.80
N GLY A 101 0.74 5.49 -17.30
CA GLY A 101 0.74 5.03 -18.69
C GLY A 101 0.79 6.17 -19.70
N ILE A 102 -0.05 7.19 -19.51
CA ILE A 102 -0.08 8.39 -20.35
C ILE A 102 1.27 9.13 -20.30
N GLN A 103 1.89 9.23 -19.12
CA GLN A 103 3.17 9.90 -18.97
C GLN A 103 4.31 9.13 -19.66
N VAL A 104 4.32 7.80 -19.55
CA VAL A 104 5.30 6.94 -20.24
C VAL A 104 5.14 7.07 -21.76
N ASP A 105 3.89 7.05 -22.27
CA ASP A 105 3.61 7.24 -23.69
C ASP A 105 4.10 8.59 -24.20
N LYS A 106 3.87 9.65 -23.41
CA LYS A 106 4.36 11.00 -23.74
C LYS A 106 5.89 11.04 -23.80
N ILE A 107 6.57 10.50 -22.79
CA ILE A 107 8.05 10.45 -22.75
C ILE A 107 8.59 9.67 -23.95
N LEU A 108 8.01 8.50 -24.26
CA LEU A 108 8.43 7.71 -25.41
C LEU A 108 8.22 8.44 -26.72
N ASN A 109 7.06 9.08 -26.93
CA ASN A 109 6.79 9.83 -28.17
C ASN A 109 7.75 11.01 -28.33
N ASP A 110 7.98 11.79 -27.27
CA ASP A 110 8.92 12.91 -27.27
C ASP A 110 10.37 12.44 -27.56
N MET A 111 10.76 11.27 -27.04
CA MET A 111 12.07 10.67 -27.31
C MET A 111 12.17 10.11 -28.75
N THR A 112 11.16 9.40 -29.24
CA THR A 112 11.21 8.67 -30.51
C THR A 112 11.38 9.54 -31.77
N GLY A 113 11.21 10.86 -31.65
CA GLY A 113 11.60 11.80 -32.71
C GLY A 113 13.11 11.81 -33.01
N ASP A 114 13.96 11.33 -32.09
CA ASP A 114 15.42 11.40 -32.17
C ASP A 114 16.16 10.10 -31.74
N VAL A 115 15.47 9.11 -31.12
CA VAL A 115 16.15 7.89 -30.63
C VAL A 115 16.34 6.85 -31.74
N SER A 116 17.39 7.06 -32.55
CA SER A 116 18.03 5.99 -33.31
C SER A 116 19.18 5.43 -32.46
N PHE A 117 19.12 4.17 -32.06
CA PHE A 117 20.22 3.55 -31.32
C PHE A 117 21.32 3.20 -32.34
N TYR A 118 22.45 3.91 -32.29
CA TYR A 118 23.51 3.84 -33.30
C TYR A 118 23.07 4.18 -34.74
N GLY A 119 22.05 5.03 -34.90
CA GLY A 119 21.51 5.37 -36.24
C GLY A 119 20.54 4.33 -36.81
N GLU A 120 20.26 3.26 -36.07
CA GLU A 120 19.24 2.29 -36.45
C GLU A 120 17.89 2.59 -35.77
N PRO A 121 16.76 2.41 -36.48
CA PRO A 121 15.45 2.56 -35.88
C PRO A 121 15.26 1.50 -34.79
N MET A 122 14.88 1.94 -33.60
CA MET A 122 14.68 1.05 -32.47
C MET A 122 13.65 -0.04 -32.79
N THR A 123 14.02 -1.31 -32.54
CA THR A 123 13.13 -2.44 -32.77
C THR A 123 11.90 -2.34 -31.87
N LYS A 124 10.81 -3.03 -32.26
CA LYS A 124 9.60 -3.08 -31.43
C LYS A 124 9.89 -3.68 -30.04
N GLU A 125 10.76 -4.68 -29.98
CA GLU A 125 11.14 -5.32 -28.72
C GLU A 125 11.88 -4.36 -27.79
N ASP A 126 12.81 -3.57 -28.31
CA ASP A 126 13.57 -2.62 -27.50
C ASP A 126 12.70 -1.45 -27.03
N LYS A 127 11.72 -1.02 -27.85
CA LYS A 127 10.67 -0.06 -27.43
C LYS A 127 9.87 -0.59 -26.25
N GLU A 128 9.50 -1.87 -26.25
CA GLU A 128 8.76 -2.49 -25.16
C GLU A 128 9.60 -2.61 -23.89
N LYS A 129 10.89 -2.98 -24.01
CA LYS A 129 11.82 -3.01 -22.86
C LYS A 129 11.98 -1.62 -22.26
N LEU A 130 12.20 -0.60 -23.09
CA LEU A 130 12.34 0.78 -22.65
C LEU A 130 11.05 1.28 -21.96
N ARG A 131 9.88 0.96 -22.52
CA ARG A 131 8.59 1.26 -21.91
C ARG A 131 8.49 0.67 -20.50
N ALA A 132 8.83 -0.61 -20.34
CA ALA A 132 8.78 -1.29 -19.04
C ALA A 132 9.73 -0.63 -18.01
N SER A 133 10.94 -0.28 -18.43
CA SER A 133 11.90 0.44 -17.57
C SER A 133 11.39 1.81 -17.14
N LEU A 134 10.85 2.60 -18.08
CA LEU A 134 10.27 3.92 -17.80
C LEU A 134 9.05 3.83 -16.89
N GLU A 135 8.19 2.83 -17.09
CA GLU A 135 7.02 2.63 -16.24
C GLU A 135 7.42 2.40 -14.78
N VAL A 136 8.46 1.59 -14.53
CA VAL A 136 9.00 1.40 -13.18
C VAL A 136 9.53 2.71 -12.62
N ALA A 137 10.30 3.48 -13.39
CA ALA A 137 10.88 4.74 -12.95
C ALA A 137 9.81 5.79 -12.59
N VAL A 138 8.83 5.99 -13.48
CA VAL A 138 7.72 6.93 -13.27
C VAL A 138 6.89 6.51 -12.06
N ARG A 139 6.58 5.21 -11.94
CA ARG A 139 5.85 4.66 -10.78
C ARG A 139 6.56 4.96 -9.46
N VAL A 140 7.87 4.71 -9.39
CA VAL A 140 8.69 5.01 -8.20
C VAL A 140 8.66 6.50 -7.89
N SER A 141 8.91 7.36 -8.87
CA SER A 141 8.90 8.81 -8.66
C SER A 141 7.55 9.34 -8.15
N MET A 142 6.44 8.77 -8.62
CA MET A 142 5.11 9.19 -8.21
C MET A 142 4.81 8.75 -6.77
N ILE A 143 5.24 7.55 -6.39
CA ILE A 143 5.15 7.08 -5.00
C ILE A 143 5.99 7.96 -4.07
N GLU A 144 7.21 8.32 -4.47
CA GLU A 144 8.10 9.19 -3.70
C GLU A 144 7.54 10.60 -3.54
N ALA A 145 7.01 11.18 -4.61
CA ALA A 145 6.33 12.47 -4.55
C ALA A 145 5.14 12.39 -3.58
N LYS A 146 4.27 11.38 -3.71
CA LYS A 146 3.12 11.20 -2.79
C LYS A 146 3.57 11.01 -1.35
N LYS A 147 4.64 10.25 -1.09
CA LYS A 147 5.24 10.13 0.24
C LYS A 147 5.71 11.49 0.76
N LYS A 148 6.46 12.25 -0.05
CA LYS A 148 6.99 13.58 0.31
C LYS A 148 5.89 14.58 0.66
N PHE A 149 4.77 14.58 -0.06
CA PHE A 149 3.65 15.49 0.20
C PHE A 149 2.64 14.98 1.24
N THR A 150 2.63 13.69 1.56
CA THR A 150 1.86 13.15 2.70
C THR A 150 2.50 13.65 4.01
N PRO A 151 1.80 14.21 5.00
CA PRO A 151 2.45 14.67 6.24
C PRO A 151 3.16 13.54 7.02
N LYS A 152 4.25 13.84 7.73
CA LYS A 152 5.10 12.83 8.44
C LYS A 152 4.28 11.84 9.27
N LYS A 153 3.28 12.34 10.00
CA LYS A 153 2.29 11.59 10.79
C LYS A 153 1.66 10.40 10.05
N TYR A 154 1.48 10.51 8.74
CA TYR A 154 0.72 9.56 7.92
C TYR A 154 1.60 8.70 7.00
N ARG A 155 2.93 8.89 7.04
CA ARG A 155 3.86 8.18 6.13
C ARG A 155 4.12 6.73 6.50
N GLY A 156 3.64 6.23 7.64
CA GLY A 156 3.84 4.84 8.06
C GLY A 156 5.32 4.54 8.28
N GLY A 157 5.75 4.65 9.52
CA GLY A 157 7.15 4.48 9.89
C GLY A 157 7.32 4.88 11.34
N ASN A 158 8.11 4.08 12.07
CA ASN A 158 8.44 4.31 13.47
C ASN A 158 8.68 5.81 13.68
N HIS A 159 8.06 6.41 14.69
CA HIS A 159 8.50 7.70 15.21
C HIS A 159 9.95 7.47 15.63
N ASP A 160 10.86 7.76 14.72
CA ASP A 160 12.27 7.59 14.94
C ASP A 160 12.62 8.60 16.02
N ASN A 161 12.74 8.10 17.26
CA ASN A 161 13.42 8.75 18.36
C ASN A 161 14.93 8.84 18.06
N ARG A 162 15.32 9.19 16.83
CA ARG A 162 16.56 9.89 16.58
C ARG A 162 16.31 11.31 17.08
N LYS A 163 16.47 11.46 18.39
CA LYS A 163 17.00 12.70 18.93
C LYS A 163 18.17 13.07 18.04
N ASP A 164 18.11 14.28 17.53
CA ASP A 164 19.28 14.98 17.02
C ASP A 164 20.38 14.79 18.07
N ASN A 165 21.30 13.87 17.79
CA ASN A 165 22.47 13.68 18.62
C ASN A 165 23.65 14.09 17.76
N GLN A 166 23.92 15.39 17.89
CA GLN A 166 25.16 16.09 17.63
C GLN A 166 25.55 16.35 16.17
#